data_AF-A0A9P3KTD8-F1
#
_entry.id   AF-A0A9P3KTD8-F1
#
_cell.length_a   1.000
_cell.length_b   1.000
_cell.length_c   1.000
_cell.angle_alpha   90.00
_cell.angle_beta   90.00
_cell.angle_gamma   90.00
#
_symmetry.space_group_name_H-M   'P 1'
#
loop_
_entity.id
_entity.type
_entity.pdbx_description
1 polymer ?
#
loop_
_entity_poly.entity_id
_entity_poly.type
_entity_poly.pdbx_seq_one_letter_code
_entity_poly.pdbx_strand_id
1 'polypeptide(L)'
;MSQAQQLANPAAAVTESYLSSIWSFWKRRRRAILITLGVVGVGVGSYVAYQRLHARLLADQQRIQRQQQQILEEAIREAEEKRRAEEEREDAQIRAHFESIQRIADATTLPSVLPHLRTQLFAAINLTALTDALFSSRQHGATAAAGSGAGAGGGGGGGGGGGGGGGGGEGGAAGGAARSALSAQEKLRIWEDLKVLSFCRTLCGMWSLALLSLFVRAQLNVLGRRVFLDAAVRSASSSSLQDPQQQAWKKRQLPMRCQHQFIALADYLPQIGLHALARDAQAFIAPILERLSLRDNVSLSQLLSLIHDIRLEFEGRDCATWQRYLLPSDNYLPADLAATSLAADASAGRGVSGQGGGGWGKVQGGRG
;
A
#
# COMPACT_ATOMS: atom_id res chain seq x y z
N MET A 1 -135.52 1.99 53.46
CA MET A 1 -135.52 3.39 52.98
C MET A 1 -134.22 4.06 53.42
N SER A 2 -133.53 4.68 52.46
CA SER A 2 -132.57 5.79 52.57
C SER A 2 -131.30 5.70 53.45
N GLN A 3 -130.19 5.87 52.72
CA GLN A 3 -128.96 6.65 53.02
C GLN A 3 -127.93 6.17 54.06
N ALA A 4 -126.78 5.75 53.52
CA ALA A 4 -125.40 6.04 53.94
C ALA A 4 -124.47 5.25 52.99
N GLN A 5 -123.30 5.67 52.50
CA GLN A 5 -122.48 6.87 52.60
C GLN A 5 -121.37 6.66 51.55
N GLN A 6 -120.93 7.74 50.90
CA GLN A 6 -119.71 7.78 50.11
C GLN A 6 -118.49 7.48 51.00
N LEU A 7 -117.53 6.71 50.49
CA LEU A 7 -116.12 6.79 50.89
C LEU A 7 -115.25 6.73 49.64
N ALA A 8 -114.99 7.90 49.07
CA ALA A 8 -114.00 8.10 48.01
C ALA A 8 -112.59 8.07 48.63
N ASN A 9 -111.71 7.25 48.07
CA ASN A 9 -110.36 7.02 48.53
C ASN A 9 -109.43 8.20 48.12
N PRO A 10 -108.83 8.96 49.06
CA PRO A 10 -108.11 10.19 48.74
C PRO A 10 -106.78 9.96 47.98
N ALA A 11 -106.21 8.76 48.04
CA ALA A 11 -104.98 8.43 47.31
C ALA A 11 -105.20 8.25 45.80
N ALA A 12 -106.37 7.72 45.40
CA ALA A 12 -106.75 7.58 43.99
C ALA A 12 -107.12 8.94 43.36
N ALA A 13 -107.71 9.85 44.15
CA ALA A 13 -108.01 11.21 43.68
C ALA A 13 -106.73 12.03 43.42
N VAL A 14 -105.67 11.84 44.20
CA VAL A 14 -104.40 12.54 43.99
C VAL A 14 -103.66 11.99 42.77
N THR A 15 -103.63 10.67 42.56
CA THR A 15 -103.02 10.08 41.35
C THR A 15 -103.83 10.36 40.09
N GLU A 16 -105.16 10.35 40.14
CA GLU A 16 -106.01 10.79 39.03
C GLU A 16 -105.88 12.30 38.78
N SER A 17 -105.76 13.14 39.80
CA SER A 17 -105.54 14.58 39.65
C SER A 17 -104.18 14.89 39.01
N TYR A 18 -103.13 14.16 39.41
CA TYR A 18 -101.80 14.31 38.82
C TYR A 18 -101.76 13.78 37.38
N LEU A 19 -102.32 12.59 37.10
CA LEU A 19 -102.35 12.01 35.76
C LEU A 19 -103.27 12.79 34.81
N SER A 20 -104.40 13.32 35.29
CA SER A 20 -105.29 14.19 34.49
C SER A 20 -104.72 15.58 34.27
N SER A 21 -103.98 16.15 35.23
CA SER A 21 -103.20 17.38 35.03
C SER A 21 -102.09 17.17 34.00
N ILE A 22 -101.36 16.05 34.06
CA ILE A 22 -100.32 15.72 33.09
C ILE A 22 -100.95 15.46 31.71
N TRP A 23 -102.08 14.76 31.64
CA TRP A 23 -102.77 14.47 30.38
C TRP A 23 -103.41 15.71 29.74
N SER A 24 -104.01 16.59 30.53
CA SER A 24 -104.58 17.86 30.05
C SER A 24 -103.48 18.85 29.66
N PHE A 25 -102.37 18.90 30.39
CA PHE A 25 -101.17 19.66 30.05
C PHE A 25 -100.51 19.13 28.78
N TRP A 26 -100.36 17.81 28.66
CA TRP A 26 -99.87 17.15 27.45
C TRP A 26 -100.80 17.39 26.27
N LYS A 27 -102.11 17.24 26.42
CA LYS A 27 -103.09 17.53 25.34
C LYS A 27 -103.05 19.00 24.90
N ARG A 28 -102.83 19.93 25.83
CA ARG A 28 -102.76 21.38 25.59
C ARG A 28 -101.42 21.83 25.01
N ARG A 29 -100.31 21.16 25.36
CA ARG A 29 -98.93 21.53 24.93
C ARG A 29 -98.22 20.47 24.08
N ARG A 30 -98.88 19.39 23.65
CA ARG A 30 -98.29 18.28 22.87
C ARG A 30 -97.55 18.75 21.62
N ARG A 31 -98.10 19.73 20.92
CA ARG A 31 -97.47 20.31 19.72
C ARG A 31 -96.17 21.03 20.12
N ALA A 32 -96.19 21.82 21.19
CA ALA A 32 -95.01 22.51 21.69
C ALA A 32 -93.92 21.52 22.16
N ILE A 33 -94.28 20.47 22.90
CA ILE A 33 -93.32 19.46 23.39
C ILE A 33 -92.68 18.67 22.24
N LEU A 34 -93.47 18.21 21.26
CA LEU A 34 -92.95 17.51 20.08
C LEU A 34 -92.05 18.40 19.22
N ILE A 35 -92.40 19.68 19.07
CA ILE A 35 -91.56 20.65 18.36
C ILE A 35 -90.23 20.83 19.11
N THR A 36 -90.25 20.98 20.44
CA THR A 36 -89.02 21.12 21.24
C THR A 36 -88.13 19.86 21.20
N LEU A 37 -88.73 18.67 21.27
CA LEU A 37 -88.01 17.39 21.14
C LEU A 37 -87.42 17.20 19.74
N GLY A 38 -88.14 17.62 18.70
CA GLY A 38 -87.66 17.63 17.32
C GLY A 38 -86.47 18.56 17.14
N VAL A 39 -86.53 19.79 17.67
CA VAL A 39 -85.42 20.75 17.60
C VAL A 39 -84.18 20.24 18.34
N VAL A 40 -84.36 19.68 19.55
CA VAL A 40 -83.26 19.08 20.31
C VAL A 40 -82.68 17.86 19.60
N GLY A 41 -83.53 16.99 19.04
CA GLY A 41 -83.09 15.82 18.27
C GLY A 41 -82.31 16.18 17.00
N VAL A 42 -82.74 17.23 16.27
CA VAL A 42 -82.02 17.78 15.12
C VAL A 42 -80.69 18.42 15.55
N GLY A 43 -80.66 19.11 16.69
CA GLY A 43 -79.43 19.66 17.27
C GLY A 43 -78.40 18.58 17.65
N VAL A 44 -78.84 17.53 18.35
CA VAL A 44 -77.96 16.40 18.72
C VAL A 44 -77.54 15.61 17.49
N GLY A 45 -78.45 15.34 16.56
CA GLY A 45 -78.16 14.65 15.30
C GLY A 45 -77.14 15.39 14.44
N SER A 46 -77.27 16.72 14.31
CA SER A 46 -76.33 17.57 13.59
C SER A 46 -74.97 17.67 14.29
N TYR A 47 -74.93 17.73 15.62
CA TYR A 47 -73.69 17.67 16.40
C TYR A 47 -72.96 16.34 16.23
N VAL A 48 -73.66 15.20 16.33
CA VAL A 48 -73.08 13.87 16.13
C VAL A 48 -72.61 13.68 14.68
N ALA A 49 -73.37 14.18 13.70
CA ALA A 49 -72.96 14.16 12.30
C ALA A 49 -71.70 15.00 12.06
N TYR A 50 -71.65 16.22 12.62
CA TYR A 50 -70.47 17.09 12.60
C TYR A 50 -69.27 16.40 13.26
N GLN A 51 -69.45 15.79 14.43
CA GLN A 51 -68.37 15.10 15.15
C GLN A 51 -67.84 13.90 14.36
N ARG A 52 -68.70 13.13 13.67
CA ARG A 52 -68.28 12.05 12.76
C ARG A 52 -67.54 12.56 11.54
N LEU A 53 -68.03 13.63 10.89
CA LEU A 53 -67.36 14.26 9.75
C LEU A 53 -65.99 14.81 10.15
N HIS A 54 -65.92 15.51 11.28
CA HIS A 54 -64.67 16.04 11.83
C HIS A 54 -63.67 14.92 12.18
N ALA A 55 -64.14 13.83 12.80
CA ALA A 55 -63.30 12.66 13.05
C ALA A 55 -62.79 11.99 11.77
N ARG A 56 -63.61 11.92 10.70
CA ARG A 56 -63.19 11.41 9.39
C ARG A 56 -62.15 12.31 8.72
N LEU A 57 -62.38 13.62 8.72
CA LEU A 57 -61.43 14.59 8.14
C LEU A 57 -60.07 14.54 8.85
N LEU A 58 -60.06 14.45 10.18
CA LEU A 58 -58.82 14.27 10.95
C LEU A 58 -58.14 12.93 10.62
N ALA A 59 -58.90 11.85 10.49
CA ALA A 59 -58.35 10.54 10.13
C ALA A 59 -57.76 10.53 8.71
N ASP A 60 -58.42 11.19 7.75
CA ASP A 60 -57.93 11.28 6.36
C ASP A 60 -56.68 12.16 6.26
N GLN A 61 -56.63 13.28 7.00
CA GLN A 61 -55.40 14.09 7.13
C GLN A 61 -54.24 13.27 7.70
N GLN A 62 -54.48 12.49 8.75
CA GLN A 62 -53.46 11.62 9.34
C GLN A 62 -53.01 10.51 8.38
N ARG A 63 -53.91 9.96 7.57
CA ARG A 63 -53.56 8.94 6.54
C ARG A 63 -52.63 9.53 5.49
N ILE A 64 -52.96 10.73 4.98
CA ILE A 64 -52.14 11.43 4.00
C ILE A 64 -50.75 11.74 4.59
N GLN A 65 -50.69 12.20 5.84
CA GLN A 65 -49.40 12.44 6.52
C GLN A 65 -48.56 11.17 6.66
N ARG A 66 -49.18 10.04 7.06
CA ARG A 66 -48.47 8.75 7.16
C ARG A 66 -47.97 8.26 5.80
N GLN A 67 -48.77 8.41 4.74
CA GLN A 67 -48.34 8.06 3.38
C GLN A 67 -47.17 8.92 2.93
N GLN A 68 -47.20 10.24 3.19
CA GLN A 68 -46.07 11.12 2.86
C GLN A 68 -44.81 10.75 3.65
N GLN A 69 -44.94 10.39 4.94
CA GLN A 69 -43.81 9.94 5.75
C GLN A 69 -43.22 8.64 5.21
N GLN A 70 -44.04 7.67 4.83
CA GLN A 70 -43.58 6.40 4.25
C GLN A 70 -42.82 6.62 2.94
N ILE A 71 -43.38 7.43 2.03
CA ILE A 71 -42.72 7.74 0.75
C ILE A 71 -41.38 8.45 0.98
N LEU A 72 -41.31 9.37 1.94
CA LEU A 72 -40.08 10.09 2.26
C LEU A 72 -39.02 9.14 2.84
N GLU A 73 -39.40 8.25 3.76
CA GLU A 73 -38.48 7.26 4.34
C GLU A 73 -37.95 6.28 3.28
N GLU A 74 -38.80 5.82 2.37
CA GLU A 74 -38.40 4.97 1.25
C GLU A 74 -37.44 5.70 0.31
N ALA A 75 -37.73 6.95 -0.03
CA ALA A 75 -36.85 7.77 -0.87
C ALA A 75 -35.47 8.01 -0.21
N ILE A 76 -35.42 8.22 1.11
CA ILE A 76 -34.17 8.36 1.86
C ILE A 76 -33.38 7.04 1.83
N ARG A 77 -34.03 5.90 2.08
CA ARG A 77 -33.38 4.58 2.04
C ARG A 77 -32.80 4.27 0.67
N GLU A 78 -33.57 4.51 -0.40
CA GLU A 78 -33.07 4.33 -1.76
C GLU A 78 -31.89 5.26 -2.07
N ALA A 79 -31.93 6.50 -1.61
CA ALA A 79 -30.85 7.45 -1.81
C ALA A 79 -29.59 7.03 -1.03
N GLU A 80 -29.73 6.53 0.19
CA GLU A 80 -28.63 5.97 0.97
C GLU A 80 -28.05 4.71 0.32
N GLU A 81 -28.88 3.80 -0.17
CA GLU A 81 -28.42 2.59 -0.88
C GLU A 81 -27.69 2.94 -2.17
N LYS A 82 -28.19 3.90 -2.95
CA LYS A 82 -27.50 4.42 -4.14
C LYS A 82 -26.14 5.03 -3.79
N ARG A 83 -26.07 5.84 -2.74
CA ARG A 83 -24.82 6.43 -2.25
C ARG A 83 -23.82 5.36 -1.81
N ARG A 84 -24.25 4.36 -1.03
CA ARG A 84 -23.40 3.23 -0.62
C ARG A 84 -22.90 2.44 -1.82
N ALA A 85 -23.77 2.16 -2.78
CA ALA A 85 -23.37 1.45 -4.00
C ALA A 85 -22.40 2.26 -4.89
N GLU A 86 -22.48 3.59 -4.88
CA GLU A 86 -21.52 4.48 -5.55
C GLU A 86 -20.18 4.48 -4.82
N GLU A 87 -20.17 4.65 -3.50
CA GLU A 87 -18.97 4.60 -2.66
C GLU A 87 -18.25 3.25 -2.81
N GLU A 88 -18.98 2.13 -2.80
CA GLU A 88 -18.41 0.79 -3.03
C GLU A 88 -17.74 0.65 -4.40
N ARG A 89 -18.29 1.27 -5.44
CA ARG A 89 -17.70 1.26 -6.79
C ARG A 89 -16.43 2.09 -6.86
N GLU A 90 -16.42 3.26 -6.22
CA GLU A 90 -15.24 4.11 -6.13
C GLU A 90 -14.10 3.40 -5.39
N ASP A 91 -14.43 2.77 -4.25
CA ASP A 91 -13.51 1.96 -3.48
C ASP A 91 -12.95 0.78 -4.28
N ALA A 92 -13.82 0.04 -4.98
CA ALA A 92 -13.41 -1.08 -5.82
C ALA A 92 -12.49 -0.61 -6.96
N GLN A 93 -12.76 0.56 -7.55
CA GLN A 93 -11.92 1.13 -8.59
C GLN A 93 -10.54 1.55 -8.05
N ILE A 94 -10.48 2.18 -6.87
CA ILE A 94 -9.21 2.55 -6.22
C ILE A 94 -8.39 1.29 -5.90
N ARG A 95 -9.02 0.26 -5.34
CA ARG A 95 -8.37 -1.02 -5.03
C ARG A 95 -7.82 -1.70 -6.28
N ALA A 96 -8.62 -1.81 -7.33
CA ALA A 96 -8.21 -2.41 -8.59
C ALA A 96 -7.03 -1.65 -9.24
N HIS A 97 -7.06 -0.31 -9.17
CA HIS A 97 -5.94 0.52 -9.64
C HIS A 97 -4.67 0.29 -8.83
N PHE A 98 -4.77 0.27 -7.50
CA PHE A 98 -3.64 -0.02 -6.61
C PHE A 98 -3.04 -1.41 -6.88
N GLU A 99 -3.87 -2.45 -7.00
CA GLU A 99 -3.42 -3.80 -7.35
C GLU A 99 -2.76 -3.87 -8.72
N SER A 100 -3.25 -3.08 -9.69
CA SER A 100 -2.59 -2.96 -10.99
C SER A 100 -1.19 -2.37 -10.86
N ILE A 101 -1.01 -1.33 -10.03
CA ILE A 101 0.31 -0.71 -9.79
C ILE A 101 1.27 -1.71 -9.13
N GLN A 102 0.81 -2.45 -8.12
CA GLN A 102 1.66 -3.46 -7.46
C GLN A 102 2.05 -4.58 -8.44
N ARG A 103 1.13 -5.01 -9.31
CA ARG A 103 1.44 -5.96 -10.38
C ARG A 103 2.49 -5.43 -11.35
N ILE A 104 2.47 -4.15 -11.71
CA ILE A 104 3.50 -3.53 -12.56
C ILE A 104 4.86 -3.59 -11.84
N ALA A 105 4.91 -3.21 -10.56
CA ALA A 105 6.13 -3.28 -9.77
C ALA A 105 6.72 -4.71 -9.77
N ASP A 106 5.90 -5.70 -9.47
CA ASP A 106 6.34 -7.08 -9.24
C ASP A 106 6.60 -7.86 -10.54
N ALA A 107 5.83 -7.62 -11.60
CA ALA A 107 5.93 -8.37 -12.85
C ALA A 107 6.86 -7.72 -13.88
N THR A 108 7.07 -6.40 -13.81
CA THR A 108 7.82 -5.68 -14.85
C THR A 108 8.99 -4.87 -14.31
N THR A 109 8.78 -3.98 -13.34
CA THR A 109 9.81 -3.01 -12.94
C THR A 109 10.91 -3.64 -12.09
N LEU A 110 10.58 -4.45 -11.09
CA LEU A 110 11.59 -5.11 -10.27
C LEU A 110 12.36 -6.17 -11.07
N PRO A 111 11.72 -7.10 -11.81
CA PRO A 111 12.45 -8.09 -12.59
C PRO A 111 13.40 -7.51 -13.63
N SER A 112 13.12 -6.31 -14.17
CA SER A 112 14.00 -5.66 -15.15
C SER A 112 15.23 -4.99 -14.50
N VAL A 113 15.10 -4.40 -13.31
CA VAL A 113 16.21 -3.71 -12.63
C VAL A 113 17.09 -4.66 -11.82
N LEU A 114 16.53 -5.78 -11.32
CA LEU A 114 17.27 -6.75 -10.49
C LEU A 114 18.53 -7.35 -11.15
N PRO A 115 18.53 -7.75 -12.43
CA PRO A 115 19.73 -8.23 -13.10
C PRO A 115 20.83 -7.17 -13.15
N HIS A 116 20.47 -5.91 -13.36
CA HIS A 116 21.40 -4.80 -13.35
C HIS A 116 22.00 -4.60 -11.95
N LEU A 117 21.16 -4.55 -10.91
CA LEU A 117 21.61 -4.48 -9.51
C LEU A 117 22.58 -5.61 -9.16
N ARG A 118 22.25 -6.85 -9.54
CA ARG A 118 23.12 -8.01 -9.31
C ARG A 118 24.47 -7.83 -9.99
N THR A 119 24.48 -7.40 -11.24
CA THR A 119 25.71 -7.23 -12.02
C THR A 119 26.60 -6.17 -11.39
N GLN A 120 26.02 -5.04 -10.98
CA GLN A 120 26.75 -3.97 -10.30
C GLN A 120 27.25 -4.39 -8.91
N LEU A 121 26.47 -5.16 -8.14
CA LEU A 121 26.90 -5.68 -6.83
C LEU A 121 28.13 -6.59 -6.95
N PHE A 122 28.12 -7.50 -7.92
CA PHE A 122 29.23 -8.42 -8.15
C PHE A 122 30.46 -7.72 -8.73
N ALA A 123 30.26 -6.63 -9.48
CA ALA A 123 31.35 -5.79 -9.94
C ALA A 123 31.96 -4.95 -8.80
N ALA A 124 31.11 -4.35 -7.96
CA ALA A 124 31.55 -3.53 -6.82
C ALA A 124 32.26 -4.34 -5.74
N ILE A 125 31.82 -5.58 -5.49
CA ILE A 125 32.40 -6.49 -4.49
C ILE A 125 32.80 -7.81 -5.17
N ASN A 126 33.94 -7.79 -5.85
CA ASN A 126 34.44 -8.91 -6.65
C ASN A 126 35.20 -9.92 -5.78
N LEU A 127 34.54 -11.03 -5.43
CA LEU A 127 35.16 -12.16 -4.73
C LEU A 127 35.93 -13.10 -5.67
N THR A 128 35.55 -13.14 -6.95
CA THR A 128 36.07 -14.09 -7.94
C THR A 128 37.58 -13.93 -8.10
N ALA A 129 38.06 -12.69 -8.13
CA ALA A 129 39.49 -12.40 -8.24
C ALA A 129 40.30 -13.00 -7.06
N LEU A 130 39.78 -12.93 -5.84
CA LEU A 130 40.44 -13.48 -4.64
C LEU A 130 40.36 -15.00 -4.62
N THR A 131 39.21 -15.58 -4.98
CA THR A 131 39.08 -17.04 -5.05
C THR A 131 39.98 -17.62 -6.13
N ASP A 132 40.09 -16.98 -7.30
CA ASP A 132 40.93 -17.42 -8.41
C ASP A 132 42.42 -17.35 -8.05
N ALA A 133 42.83 -16.30 -7.33
CA ALA A 133 44.19 -16.19 -6.79
C ALA A 133 44.50 -17.35 -5.82
N LEU A 134 43.56 -17.68 -4.93
CA LEU A 134 43.69 -18.83 -4.01
C LEU A 134 43.76 -20.17 -4.76
N PHE A 135 42.84 -20.41 -5.70
CA PHE A 135 42.81 -21.65 -6.49
C PHE A 135 44.05 -21.83 -7.37
N SER A 136 44.51 -20.75 -8.00
CA SER A 136 45.72 -20.74 -8.83
C SER A 136 46.94 -21.07 -7.98
N SER A 137 47.07 -20.49 -6.78
CA SER A 137 48.19 -20.80 -5.88
C SER A 137 48.19 -22.23 -5.36
N ARG A 138 47.01 -22.86 -5.23
CA ARG A 138 46.87 -24.27 -4.83
C ARG A 138 47.31 -25.22 -5.94
N GLN A 139 46.94 -24.93 -7.20
CA GLN A 139 47.35 -25.75 -8.34
C GLN A 139 48.87 -25.71 -8.56
N HIS A 140 49.49 -24.53 -8.46
CA HIS A 140 50.95 -24.40 -8.60
C HIS A 140 51.73 -25.08 -7.45
N GLY A 141 51.17 -25.11 -6.23
CA GLY A 141 51.74 -25.89 -5.11
C GLY A 141 51.65 -27.40 -5.32
N ALA A 142 50.57 -27.90 -5.93
CA ALA A 142 50.39 -29.31 -6.23
C ALA A 142 51.28 -29.78 -7.39
N THR A 143 51.47 -28.97 -8.43
CA THR A 143 52.36 -29.31 -9.56
C THR A 143 53.84 -29.20 -9.20
N ALA A 144 54.23 -28.28 -8.31
CA ALA A 144 55.59 -28.22 -7.77
C ALA A 144 55.93 -29.45 -6.89
N ALA A 145 54.96 -29.94 -6.11
CA ALA A 145 55.13 -31.17 -5.32
C ALA A 145 55.15 -32.45 -6.20
N ALA A 146 54.34 -32.49 -7.27
CA ALA A 146 54.32 -33.61 -8.22
C ALA A 146 55.53 -33.65 -9.17
N GLY A 147 56.18 -32.51 -9.44
CA GLY A 147 57.41 -32.42 -10.23
C GLY A 147 58.68 -32.89 -9.50
N SER A 148 58.60 -33.19 -8.20
CA SER A 148 59.69 -33.69 -7.37
C SER A 148 59.57 -35.19 -7.07
N GLY A 149 58.99 -35.97 -7.99
CA GLY A 149 58.73 -37.40 -7.82
C GLY A 149 59.20 -38.26 -8.99
N ALA A 150 60.52 -38.39 -9.17
CA ALA A 150 61.12 -39.48 -9.95
C ALA A 150 62.48 -39.89 -9.35
N GLY A 151 62.59 -41.10 -8.80
CA GLY A 151 63.87 -41.80 -8.61
C GLY A 151 64.28 -42.13 -7.17
N ALA A 152 64.06 -43.40 -6.82
CA ALA A 152 64.77 -44.27 -5.87
C ALA A 152 65.93 -43.77 -4.98
N GLY A 153 65.95 -44.26 -3.73
CA GLY A 153 67.16 -44.83 -3.12
C GLY A 153 67.66 -44.25 -1.80
N GLY A 154 67.59 -45.05 -0.73
CA GLY A 154 68.71 -45.28 0.22
C GLY A 154 69.10 -44.22 1.26
N GLY A 155 68.92 -44.58 2.55
CA GLY A 155 70.00 -44.60 3.55
C GLY A 155 70.47 -43.31 4.25
N GLY A 156 70.35 -43.30 5.59
CA GLY A 156 71.48 -42.97 6.49
C GLY A 156 71.68 -41.52 6.98
N GLY A 157 71.55 -41.33 8.31
CA GLY A 157 72.58 -40.73 9.17
C GLY A 157 72.73 -39.20 9.28
N GLY A 158 72.44 -38.68 10.49
CA GLY A 158 73.38 -37.89 11.30
C GLY A 158 73.55 -36.36 11.07
N GLY A 159 73.34 -35.60 12.15
CA GLY A 159 74.30 -34.59 12.62
C GLY A 159 74.17 -33.11 12.19
N GLY A 160 73.71 -32.27 13.12
CA GLY A 160 74.41 -31.07 13.63
C GLY A 160 74.73 -29.85 12.74
N GLY A 161 74.38 -28.66 13.25
CA GLY A 161 75.30 -27.51 13.29
C GLY A 161 75.04 -26.30 12.37
N GLY A 162 74.53 -25.22 12.96
CA GLY A 162 75.06 -23.84 12.97
C GLY A 162 75.47 -23.09 11.69
N GLY A 163 75.08 -21.80 11.63
CA GLY A 163 75.98 -20.70 11.26
C GLY A 163 75.66 -19.87 10.01
N GLY A 164 75.14 -18.66 10.22
CA GLY A 164 75.71 -17.38 9.76
C GLY A 164 75.89 -17.05 8.27
N GLY A 165 75.20 -15.98 7.83
CA GLY A 165 75.85 -14.77 7.30
C GLY A 165 76.06 -14.63 5.78
N GLY A 166 75.81 -13.41 5.27
CA GLY A 166 76.57 -12.81 4.17
C GLY A 166 75.80 -12.51 2.90
N GLY A 167 75.67 -11.23 2.56
CA GLY A 167 75.01 -10.71 1.36
C GLY A 167 75.86 -10.68 0.09
N GLY A 168 75.27 -10.08 -0.95
CA GLY A 168 75.98 -9.54 -2.12
C GLY A 168 75.74 -10.30 -3.41
N GLY A 169 75.11 -9.66 -4.39
CA GLY A 169 75.04 -10.15 -5.76
C GLY A 169 74.01 -9.41 -6.62
N GLU A 170 74.40 -8.25 -7.16
CA GLU A 170 73.79 -7.69 -8.37
C GLU A 170 74.19 -8.55 -9.58
N GLY A 171 73.24 -8.80 -10.48
CA GLY A 171 73.47 -9.50 -11.74
C GLY A 171 72.16 -9.67 -12.48
N GLY A 172 71.98 -8.91 -13.56
CA GLY A 172 70.76 -8.89 -14.35
C GLY A 172 70.59 -10.06 -15.32
N ALA A 173 69.53 -9.88 -16.12
CA ALA A 173 69.15 -10.60 -17.34
C ALA A 173 68.29 -11.87 -17.19
N ALA A 174 67.07 -11.71 -17.74
CA ALA A 174 66.25 -12.73 -18.40
C ALA A 174 65.86 -13.97 -17.57
N GLY A 175 64.73 -13.87 -16.87
CA GLY A 175 64.03 -15.03 -16.31
C GLY A 175 62.54 -14.86 -16.48
N GLY A 176 61.91 -15.71 -17.29
CA GLY A 176 60.47 -15.76 -17.49
C GLY A 176 59.74 -15.79 -16.15
N ALA A 177 58.77 -14.90 -15.99
CA ALA A 177 57.93 -14.78 -14.82
C ALA A 177 57.09 -16.05 -14.62
N ALA A 178 57.69 -17.07 -14.00
CA ALA A 178 56.95 -18.06 -13.25
C ALA A 178 56.22 -17.29 -12.16
N ARG A 179 54.90 -17.16 -12.29
CA ARG A 179 54.02 -16.57 -11.27
C ARG A 179 54.34 -17.24 -9.94
N SER A 180 55.05 -16.53 -9.08
CA SER A 180 55.61 -17.05 -7.84
C SER A 180 54.46 -17.53 -6.94
N ALA A 181 54.60 -18.73 -6.38
CA ALA A 181 53.59 -19.29 -5.49
C ALA A 181 53.35 -18.34 -4.30
N LEU A 182 52.09 -17.95 -4.06
CA LEU A 182 51.72 -17.07 -2.94
C LEU A 182 52.26 -17.62 -1.61
N SER A 183 52.94 -16.77 -0.85
CA SER A 183 53.44 -17.07 0.48
C SER A 183 52.30 -17.37 1.46
N ALA A 184 52.61 -18.03 2.58
CA ALA A 184 51.61 -18.34 3.60
C ALA A 184 50.94 -17.08 4.17
N GLN A 185 51.70 -15.99 4.32
CA GLN A 185 51.20 -14.72 4.84
C GLN A 185 50.29 -14.00 3.84
N GLU A 186 50.61 -14.04 2.55
CA GLU A 186 49.73 -13.51 1.49
C GLU A 186 48.43 -14.32 1.39
N LYS A 187 48.50 -15.65 1.50
CA LYS A 187 47.31 -16.51 1.53
C LYS A 187 46.38 -16.17 2.70
N LEU A 188 46.94 -15.97 3.89
CA LEU A 188 46.14 -15.57 5.06
C LEU A 188 45.46 -14.22 4.85
N ARG A 189 46.17 -13.22 4.31
CA ARG A 189 45.58 -11.92 3.96
C ARG A 189 44.41 -12.06 2.99
N ILE A 190 44.57 -12.86 1.94
CA ILE A 190 43.50 -13.09 0.95
C ILE A 190 42.28 -13.76 1.61
N TRP A 191 42.47 -14.67 2.58
CA TRP A 191 41.37 -15.27 3.33
C TRP A 191 40.66 -14.27 4.26
N GLU A 192 41.41 -13.40 4.92
CA GLU A 192 40.84 -12.32 5.75
C GLU A 192 40.04 -11.33 4.89
N ASP A 193 40.58 -10.93 3.74
CA ASP A 193 39.89 -10.07 2.77
C ASP A 193 38.63 -10.76 2.23
N LEU A 194 38.72 -12.06 1.91
CA LEU A 194 37.58 -12.86 1.44
C LEU A 194 36.49 -12.95 2.51
N LYS A 195 36.85 -13.10 3.79
CA LYS A 195 35.91 -13.07 4.92
C LYS A 195 35.14 -11.75 4.93
N VAL A 196 35.83 -10.62 4.96
CA VAL A 196 35.21 -9.29 5.02
C VAL A 196 34.33 -9.04 3.79
N LEU A 197 34.86 -9.25 2.59
CA LEU A 197 34.13 -8.98 1.35
C LEU A 197 32.92 -9.91 1.17
N SER A 198 32.97 -11.16 1.66
CA SER A 198 31.83 -12.08 1.58
C SER A 198 30.65 -11.60 2.44
N PHE A 199 30.93 -11.12 3.66
CA PHE A 199 29.92 -10.49 4.51
C PHE A 199 29.40 -9.19 3.89
N CYS A 200 30.29 -8.33 3.41
CA CYS A 200 29.92 -7.08 2.73
C CYS A 200 29.00 -7.35 1.55
N ARG A 201 29.34 -8.28 0.65
CA ARG A 201 28.53 -8.60 -0.53
C ARG A 201 27.13 -9.08 -0.15
N THR A 202 27.03 -9.92 0.86
CA THR A 202 25.76 -10.50 1.30
C THR A 202 24.87 -9.42 1.92
N LEU A 203 25.42 -8.62 2.84
CA LEU A 203 24.68 -7.55 3.52
C LEU A 203 24.30 -6.42 2.56
N CYS A 204 25.22 -5.94 1.72
CA CYS A 204 24.93 -4.96 0.69
C CYS A 204 23.88 -5.47 -0.30
N GLY A 205 23.90 -6.75 -0.65
CA GLY A 205 22.86 -7.38 -1.47
C GLY A 205 21.49 -7.31 -0.83
N MET A 206 21.38 -7.65 0.47
CA MET A 206 20.12 -7.56 1.21
C MET A 206 19.61 -6.12 1.33
N TRP A 207 20.47 -5.18 1.73
CA TRP A 207 20.10 -3.77 1.86
C TRP A 207 19.71 -3.15 0.53
N SER A 208 20.49 -3.38 -0.53
CA SER A 208 20.20 -2.80 -1.85
C SER A 208 18.91 -3.37 -2.44
N LEU A 209 18.66 -4.67 -2.27
CA LEU A 209 17.41 -5.30 -2.70
C LEU A 209 16.21 -4.70 -1.96
N ALA A 210 16.28 -4.58 -0.64
CA ALA A 210 15.21 -4.03 0.18
C ALA A 210 14.95 -2.55 -0.13
N LEU A 211 16.00 -1.73 -0.18
CA LEU A 211 15.92 -0.29 -0.48
C LEU A 211 15.39 -0.04 -1.88
N LEU A 212 15.89 -0.76 -2.90
CA LEU A 212 15.40 -0.61 -4.27
C LEU A 212 13.94 -1.02 -4.40
N SER A 213 13.55 -2.15 -3.78
CA SER A 213 12.16 -2.64 -3.81
C SER A 213 11.21 -1.62 -3.18
N LEU A 214 11.56 -1.11 -2.00
CA LEU A 214 10.79 -0.07 -1.31
C LEU A 214 10.69 1.20 -2.17
N PHE A 215 11.79 1.63 -2.76
CA PHE A 215 11.86 2.86 -3.54
C PHE A 215 11.03 2.80 -4.82
N VAL A 216 11.19 1.74 -5.61
CA VAL A 216 10.40 1.52 -6.84
C VAL A 216 8.91 1.46 -6.50
N ARG A 217 8.52 0.75 -5.43
CA ARG A 217 7.13 0.71 -4.98
C ARG A 217 6.63 2.08 -4.55
N ALA A 218 7.44 2.87 -3.84
CA ALA A 218 7.08 4.23 -3.46
C ALA A 218 6.89 5.14 -4.69
N GLN A 219 7.82 5.09 -5.64
CA GLN A 219 7.75 5.84 -6.91
C GLN A 219 6.49 5.47 -7.70
N LEU A 220 6.22 4.18 -7.88
CA LEU A 220 5.06 3.71 -8.63
C LEU A 220 3.74 4.07 -7.94
N ASN A 221 3.69 4.10 -6.60
CA ASN A 221 2.51 4.59 -5.88
C ASN A 221 2.29 6.09 -6.05
N VAL A 222 3.36 6.90 -5.97
CA VAL A 222 3.30 8.35 -6.20
C VAL A 222 2.86 8.67 -7.62
N LEU A 223 3.45 8.00 -8.61
CA LEU A 223 3.09 8.14 -10.02
C LEU A 223 1.69 7.61 -10.30
N GLY A 224 1.35 6.45 -9.72
CA GLY A 224 0.06 5.81 -9.85
C GLY A 224 -1.09 6.66 -9.31
N ARG A 225 -0.88 7.38 -8.20
CA ARG A 225 -1.85 8.38 -7.69
C ARG A 225 -2.10 9.49 -8.71
N ARG A 226 -1.06 9.97 -9.40
CA ARG A 226 -1.22 11.02 -10.43
C ARG A 226 -2.04 10.50 -11.61
N VAL A 227 -1.72 9.31 -12.10
CA VAL A 227 -2.46 8.66 -13.19
C VAL A 227 -3.92 8.40 -12.80
N PHE A 228 -4.18 8.00 -11.56
CA PHE A 228 -5.53 7.83 -11.03
C PHE A 228 -6.31 9.14 -11.04
N LEU A 229 -5.73 10.21 -10.50
CA LEU A 229 -6.36 11.52 -10.48
C LEU A 229 -6.64 12.04 -11.91
N ASP A 230 -5.71 11.83 -12.84
CA ASP A 230 -5.91 12.18 -14.25
C ASP A 230 -7.04 11.36 -14.90
N ALA A 231 -7.24 10.10 -14.51
CA ALA A 231 -8.36 9.29 -14.95
C ALA A 231 -9.69 9.77 -14.33
N ALA A 232 -9.71 10.04 -13.02
CA ALA A 232 -10.90 10.53 -12.32
C ALA A 232 -11.37 11.89 -12.86
N VAL A 233 -10.46 12.83 -13.09
CA VAL A 233 -10.77 14.14 -13.69
C VAL A 233 -11.33 13.98 -15.10
N ARG A 234 -10.80 13.05 -15.90
CA ARG A 234 -11.34 12.75 -17.24
C ARG A 234 -12.76 12.20 -17.19
N SER A 235 -13.03 11.26 -16.28
CA SER A 235 -14.38 10.71 -16.10
C SER A 235 -15.39 11.76 -15.63
N ALA A 236 -14.99 12.62 -14.68
CA ALA A 236 -15.80 13.75 -14.21
C ALA A 236 -16.03 14.83 -15.28
N SER A 237 -15.10 14.98 -16.23
CA SER A 237 -15.23 15.97 -17.32
C SER A 237 -16.23 15.59 -18.42
N SER A 238 -16.88 14.43 -18.34
CA SER A 238 -17.96 14.04 -19.27
C SER A 238 -19.31 14.70 -18.98
N SER A 239 -19.48 15.33 -17.80
CA SER A 239 -20.79 15.80 -17.31
C SER A 239 -20.95 17.32 -17.12
N SER A 240 -19.92 18.17 -17.31
CA SER A 240 -20.10 19.63 -17.28
C SER A 240 -19.01 20.39 -18.03
N LEU A 241 -19.42 21.32 -18.89
CA LEU A 241 -18.59 22.24 -19.65
C LEU A 241 -17.90 23.28 -18.73
N GLN A 242 -16.66 23.62 -19.06
CA GLN A 242 -16.03 24.93 -18.79
C GLN A 242 -15.69 25.34 -17.33
N ASP A 243 -15.03 24.51 -16.53
CA ASP A 243 -14.44 24.97 -15.26
C ASP A 243 -12.97 25.46 -15.45
N PRO A 244 -12.60 26.72 -15.11
CA PRO A 244 -11.22 27.22 -15.15
C PRO A 244 -10.23 26.35 -14.37
N GLN A 245 -10.70 25.72 -13.29
CA GLN A 245 -9.89 24.81 -12.48
C GLN A 245 -9.47 23.58 -13.30
N GLN A 246 -10.33 23.05 -14.17
CA GLN A 246 -10.04 21.89 -15.03
C GLN A 246 -9.01 22.19 -16.13
N GLN A 247 -9.00 23.41 -16.68
CA GLN A 247 -7.94 23.82 -17.62
C GLN A 247 -6.57 23.91 -16.93
N ALA A 248 -6.53 24.34 -15.66
CA ALA A 248 -5.30 24.31 -14.86
C ALA A 248 -4.82 22.87 -14.60
N TRP A 249 -5.73 21.91 -14.35
CA TRP A 249 -5.38 20.49 -14.20
C TRP A 249 -4.86 19.87 -15.50
N LYS A 250 -5.49 20.13 -16.65
CA LYS A 250 -4.99 19.67 -17.96
C LYS A 250 -3.59 20.19 -18.26
N LYS A 251 -3.29 21.45 -17.93
CA LYS A 251 -1.94 22.03 -18.04
C LYS A 251 -0.93 21.40 -17.08
N ARG A 252 -1.38 20.71 -16.01
CA ARG A 252 -0.55 20.10 -14.97
C ARG A 252 -0.36 18.59 -15.15
N GLN A 253 -0.88 18.00 -16.23
CA GLN A 253 -0.61 16.61 -16.59
C GLN A 253 0.89 16.40 -16.72
N LEU A 254 1.39 15.35 -16.05
CA LEU A 254 2.82 15.07 -16.00
C LEU A 254 3.25 14.50 -17.36
N PRO A 255 4.08 15.20 -18.15
CA PRO A 255 4.51 14.71 -19.46
C PRO A 255 5.20 13.35 -19.32
N MET A 256 5.06 12.47 -20.33
CA MET A 256 5.67 11.13 -20.30
C MET A 256 7.17 11.17 -19.99
N ARG A 257 7.89 12.15 -20.54
CA ARG A 257 9.31 12.39 -20.23
C ARG A 257 9.59 12.58 -18.74
N CYS A 258 8.73 13.30 -18.03
CA CYS A 258 8.88 13.52 -16.58
C CYS A 258 8.57 12.23 -15.80
N GLN A 259 7.66 11.39 -16.29
CA GLN A 259 7.36 10.09 -15.68
C GLN A 259 8.58 9.15 -15.81
N HIS A 260 9.17 9.06 -17.00
CA HIS A 260 10.35 8.24 -17.23
C HIS A 260 11.56 8.73 -16.44
N GLN A 261 11.79 10.05 -16.40
CA GLN A 261 12.88 10.63 -15.61
C GLN A 261 12.70 10.39 -14.11
N PHE A 262 11.46 10.42 -13.62
CA PHE A 262 11.15 10.11 -12.22
C PHE A 262 11.44 8.64 -11.90
N ILE A 263 11.04 7.70 -12.76
CA ILE A 263 11.33 6.27 -12.58
C ILE A 263 12.84 5.99 -12.69
N ALA A 264 13.55 6.68 -13.60
CA ALA A 264 14.99 6.54 -13.80
C ALA A 264 15.84 6.90 -12.56
N LEU A 265 15.27 7.59 -11.55
CA LEU A 265 15.94 7.76 -10.25
C LEU A 265 16.25 6.42 -9.57
N ALA A 266 15.51 5.34 -9.89
CA ALA A 266 15.81 4.01 -9.36
C ALA A 266 17.17 3.47 -9.83
N ASP A 267 17.70 3.97 -10.96
CA ASP A 267 19.01 3.58 -11.49
C ASP A 267 20.18 4.19 -10.71
N TYR A 268 19.92 5.21 -9.88
CA TYR A 268 20.96 5.83 -9.07
C TYR A 268 21.58 4.85 -8.07
N LEU A 269 20.76 4.04 -7.39
CA LEU A 269 21.25 3.08 -6.41
C LEU A 269 22.17 2.04 -7.05
N PRO A 270 21.79 1.30 -8.13
CA PRO A 270 22.70 0.37 -8.78
C PRO A 270 23.99 0.99 -9.32
N GLN A 271 23.95 2.21 -9.84
CA GLN A 271 25.09 2.79 -10.58
C GLN A 271 26.04 3.63 -9.73
N ILE A 272 25.55 4.32 -8.71
CA ILE A 272 26.34 5.27 -7.91
C ILE A 272 26.24 4.91 -6.44
N GLY A 273 25.01 4.78 -5.94
CA GLY A 273 24.73 4.51 -4.52
C GLY A 273 25.37 3.23 -4.00
N LEU A 274 25.40 2.19 -4.82
CA LEU A 274 25.93 0.87 -4.45
C LEU A 274 27.44 0.88 -4.24
N HIS A 275 28.20 1.67 -5.01
CA HIS A 275 29.64 1.79 -4.81
C HIS A 275 29.96 2.50 -3.49
N ALA A 276 29.22 3.57 -3.17
CA ALA A 276 29.33 4.24 -1.88
C ALA A 276 28.93 3.31 -0.73
N LEU A 277 27.84 2.56 -0.88
CA LEU A 277 27.38 1.57 0.08
C LEU A 277 28.43 0.48 0.31
N ALA A 278 29.00 -0.10 -0.75
CA ALA A 278 30.01 -1.15 -0.67
C ALA A 278 31.28 -0.68 0.04
N ARG A 279 31.77 0.51 -0.30
CA ARG A 279 32.94 1.12 0.34
C ARG A 279 32.70 1.35 1.83
N ASP A 280 31.58 1.98 2.16
CA ASP A 280 31.27 2.33 3.54
C ASP A 280 31.00 1.06 4.37
N ALA A 281 30.29 0.07 3.80
CA ALA A 281 30.10 -1.25 4.39
C ALA A 281 31.41 -1.96 4.70
N GLN A 282 32.37 -1.96 3.76
CA GLN A 282 33.67 -2.55 4.01
C GLN A 282 34.41 -1.86 5.16
N ALA A 283 34.29 -0.53 5.29
CA ALA A 283 34.94 0.25 6.33
C ALA A 283 34.42 -0.06 7.74
N PHE A 284 33.11 -0.22 7.94
CA PHE A 284 32.55 -0.52 9.26
C PHE A 284 32.47 -2.02 9.57
N ILE A 285 32.38 -2.90 8.56
CA ILE A 285 32.32 -4.36 8.77
C ILE A 285 33.70 -4.92 9.12
N ALA A 286 34.78 -4.41 8.51
CA ALA A 286 36.14 -4.87 8.76
C ALA A 286 36.51 -4.93 10.27
N PRO A 287 36.39 -3.84 11.06
CA PRO A 287 36.75 -3.86 12.49
C PRO A 287 35.85 -4.76 13.35
N ILE A 288 34.61 -5.02 12.92
CA ILE A 288 33.70 -5.94 13.63
C ILE A 288 34.14 -7.39 13.40
N LEU A 289 34.51 -7.75 12.17
CA LEU A 289 34.93 -9.10 11.79
C LEU A 289 36.39 -9.42 12.14
N GLU A 290 37.23 -8.41 12.42
CA GLU A 290 38.58 -8.62 12.98
C GLU A 290 38.54 -9.37 14.31
N ARG A 291 37.42 -9.31 15.04
CA ARG A 291 37.23 -10.02 16.31
C ARG A 291 37.09 -11.54 16.15
N LEU A 292 36.94 -12.02 14.91
CA LEU A 292 36.72 -13.44 14.60
C LEU A 292 37.94 -14.01 13.89
N SER A 293 38.56 -15.03 14.49
CA SER A 293 39.61 -15.77 13.80
C SER A 293 39.00 -16.73 12.77
N LEU A 294 39.70 -16.92 11.65
CA LEU A 294 39.30 -17.88 10.60
C LEU A 294 39.23 -19.33 11.08
N ARG A 295 39.79 -19.64 12.25
CA ARG A 295 39.81 -21.00 12.84
C ARG A 295 38.70 -21.24 13.84
N ASP A 296 37.99 -20.20 14.24
CA ASP A 296 37.02 -20.29 15.32
C ASP A 296 35.72 -20.91 14.82
N ASN A 297 35.13 -21.81 15.60
CA ASN A 297 33.80 -22.30 15.33
C ASN A 297 32.77 -21.26 15.76
N VAL A 298 32.09 -20.66 14.79
CA VAL A 298 31.05 -19.66 15.04
C VAL A 298 29.70 -20.33 15.24
N SER A 299 29.08 -20.12 16.40
CA SER A 299 27.71 -20.58 16.66
C SER A 299 26.68 -19.70 15.94
N LEU A 300 25.46 -20.22 15.74
CA LEU A 300 24.37 -19.42 15.17
C LEU A 300 24.06 -18.16 16.00
N SER A 301 24.09 -18.26 17.33
CA SER A 301 23.83 -17.11 18.21
C SER A 301 24.89 -16.02 18.09
N GLN A 302 26.17 -16.42 17.96
CA GLN A 302 27.27 -15.47 17.72
C GLN A 302 27.11 -14.79 16.36
N LEU A 303 26.78 -15.55 15.30
CA LEU A 303 26.54 -14.99 13.97
C LEU A 303 25.39 -13.97 13.97
N LEU A 304 24.28 -14.28 14.67
CA LEU A 304 23.16 -13.36 14.79
C LEU A 304 23.53 -12.09 15.57
N SER A 305 24.33 -12.21 16.63
CA SER A 305 24.83 -11.05 17.38
C SER A 305 25.72 -10.16 16.50
N LEU A 306 26.62 -10.77 15.71
CA LEU A 306 27.47 -10.02 14.78
C LEU A 306 26.65 -9.29 13.71
N ILE A 307 25.66 -9.97 13.11
CA ILE A 307 24.77 -9.32 12.14
C ILE A 307 23.99 -8.18 12.81
N HIS A 308 23.56 -8.34 14.05
CA HIS A 308 22.91 -7.28 14.82
C HIS A 308 23.82 -6.07 15.02
N ASP A 309 25.06 -6.28 15.47
CA ASP A 309 26.04 -5.20 15.66
C ASP A 309 26.34 -4.47 14.34
N ILE A 310 26.51 -5.20 13.25
CA ILE A 310 26.72 -4.64 11.91
C ILE A 310 25.50 -3.81 11.48
N ARG A 311 24.28 -4.28 11.77
CA ARG A 311 23.06 -3.53 11.46
C ARG A 311 22.95 -2.24 12.26
N LEU A 312 23.31 -2.25 13.54
CA LEU A 312 23.30 -1.05 14.39
C LEU A 312 24.25 0.02 13.85
N GLU A 313 25.45 -0.38 13.39
CA GLU A 313 26.40 0.55 12.74
C GLU A 313 25.87 1.09 11.41
N PHE A 314 25.24 0.24 10.58
CA PHE A 314 24.68 0.66 9.30
C PHE A 314 23.48 1.62 9.44
N GLU A 315 22.55 1.29 10.34
CA GLU A 315 21.35 2.08 10.59
C GLU A 315 21.71 3.42 11.27
N GLY A 316 22.87 3.49 11.93
CA GLY A 316 23.41 4.69 12.55
C GLY A 316 22.53 5.23 13.68
N ARG A 317 22.92 6.37 14.27
CA ARG A 317 22.03 7.12 15.18
C ARG A 317 21.03 8.01 14.43
N ASP A 318 21.38 8.40 13.20
CA ASP A 318 20.56 9.27 12.35
C ASP A 318 19.83 8.45 11.28
N CYS A 319 18.50 8.51 11.32
CA CYS A 319 17.59 7.78 10.43
C CYS A 319 17.74 8.10 8.93
N ALA A 320 18.56 9.08 8.54
CA ALA A 320 18.73 9.53 7.15
C ALA A 320 19.99 8.98 6.46
N THR A 321 20.86 8.25 7.16
CA THR A 321 22.16 7.82 6.62
C THR A 321 22.06 6.94 5.37
N TRP A 322 21.01 6.12 5.28
CA TRP A 322 20.79 5.24 4.12
C TRP A 322 20.23 5.98 2.89
N GLN A 323 19.63 7.17 3.06
CA GLN A 323 19.02 7.93 1.96
C GLN A 323 20.04 8.36 0.93
N ARG A 324 21.29 8.66 1.34
CA ARG A 324 22.39 9.07 0.46
C ARG A 324 22.77 8.02 -0.58
N TYR A 325 22.47 6.74 -0.30
CA TYR A 325 22.70 5.66 -1.26
C TYR A 325 21.55 5.52 -2.25
N LEU A 326 20.33 5.95 -1.87
CA LEU A 326 19.14 5.78 -2.68
C LEU A 326 18.87 6.98 -3.60
N LEU A 327 19.20 8.19 -3.13
CA LEU A 327 18.92 9.44 -3.81
C LEU A 327 20.17 10.32 -3.92
N PRO A 328 20.33 11.06 -5.03
CA PRO A 328 21.33 12.12 -5.14
C PRO A 328 21.09 13.23 -4.12
N SER A 329 22.17 13.86 -3.61
CA SER A 329 22.09 14.95 -2.64
C SER A 329 21.22 16.14 -3.09
N ASP A 330 21.24 16.44 -4.39
CA ASP A 330 20.48 17.56 -4.97
C ASP A 330 19.08 17.14 -5.45
N ASN A 331 18.69 15.87 -5.25
CA ASN A 331 17.48 15.26 -5.82
C ASN A 331 17.37 15.32 -7.35
N TYR A 332 18.45 15.69 -8.04
CA TYR A 332 18.55 15.67 -9.49
C TYR A 332 19.35 14.46 -9.94
N LEU A 333 18.82 13.77 -10.94
CA LEU A 333 19.52 12.67 -11.59
C LEU A 333 20.79 13.24 -12.27
N PRO A 334 21.98 12.67 -12.01
CA PRO A 334 23.22 13.07 -12.67
C PRO A 334 23.07 13.08 -14.20
N ALA A 335 23.76 14.01 -14.87
CA ALA A 335 23.57 14.26 -16.31
C ALA A 335 23.73 13.00 -17.18
N ASP A 336 24.68 12.12 -16.82
CA ASP A 336 24.99 10.88 -17.54
C ASP A 336 23.83 9.86 -17.47
N LEU A 337 23.24 9.73 -16.28
CA LEU A 337 22.07 8.90 -16.00
C LEU A 337 20.82 9.46 -16.70
N ALA A 338 20.64 10.78 -16.66
CA ALA A 338 19.55 11.46 -17.34
C ALA A 338 19.65 11.30 -18.86
N ALA A 339 20.86 11.40 -19.43
CA ALA A 339 21.11 11.23 -20.85
C ALA A 339 20.79 9.80 -21.31
N THR A 340 21.04 8.78 -20.50
CA THR A 340 20.74 7.38 -20.82
C THR A 340 19.23 7.14 -20.86
N SER A 341 18.47 7.69 -19.91
CA SER A 341 17.00 7.67 -19.92
C SER A 341 16.43 8.42 -21.14
N LEU A 342 16.98 9.59 -21.46
CA LEU A 342 16.62 10.39 -22.63
C LEU A 342 16.91 9.70 -23.97
N ALA A 343 18.03 8.98 -24.07
CA ALA A 343 18.39 8.21 -25.25
C ALA A 343 17.49 6.98 -25.44
N ALA A 344 17.10 6.33 -24.34
CA ALA A 344 16.10 5.26 -24.37
C ALA A 344 14.74 5.77 -24.88
N ASP A 345 14.29 6.94 -24.44
CA ASP A 345 13.06 7.57 -24.95
C ASP A 345 13.15 7.96 -26.43
N ALA A 346 14.29 8.50 -26.87
CA ALA A 346 14.50 8.90 -28.26
C ALA A 346 14.59 7.71 -29.24
N SER A 347 15.00 6.53 -28.75
CA SER A 347 15.02 5.30 -29.53
C SER A 347 13.66 4.61 -29.57
N ALA A 348 12.93 4.59 -28.44
CA ALA A 348 11.55 4.11 -28.39
C ALA A 348 10.60 4.95 -29.26
N GLY A 349 10.78 6.29 -29.29
CA GLY A 349 9.99 7.20 -30.12
C GLY A 349 10.19 7.03 -31.64
N ARG A 350 11.35 6.52 -32.09
CA ARG A 350 11.60 6.22 -33.51
C ARG A 350 10.99 4.90 -33.98
N GLY A 351 10.65 3.99 -33.06
CA GLY A 351 9.96 2.73 -33.36
C GLY A 351 8.43 2.84 -33.42
N VAL A 352 7.86 3.95 -32.94
CA VAL A 352 6.40 4.13 -32.73
C VAL A 352 5.76 5.06 -33.77
N SER A 353 6.46 5.46 -34.84
CA SER A 353 5.86 6.21 -35.95
C SER A 353 5.03 5.34 -36.93
N GLY A 354 4.70 4.10 -36.55
CA GLY A 354 3.98 3.13 -37.40
C GLY A 354 2.71 2.51 -36.83
N GLN A 355 2.32 2.76 -35.56
CA GLN A 355 1.07 2.21 -35.03
C GLN A 355 0.52 3.06 -33.88
N GLY A 356 -0.78 3.36 -33.97
CA GLY A 356 -1.49 4.38 -33.19
C GLY A 356 -1.42 4.23 -31.67
N GLY A 357 -1.58 5.37 -31.01
CA GLY A 357 -1.47 5.55 -29.56
C GLY A 357 -2.26 4.53 -28.74
N GLY A 358 -1.52 3.72 -28.00
CA GLY A 358 -1.99 2.84 -26.93
C GLY A 358 -1.26 3.15 -25.63
N GLY A 359 -1.36 4.39 -25.14
CA GLY A 359 -0.86 4.75 -23.81
C GLY A 359 -1.81 4.26 -22.73
N TRP A 360 -1.29 3.45 -21.79
CA TRP A 360 -1.81 3.14 -20.44
C TRP A 360 -3.27 3.58 -20.20
N GLY A 361 -4.23 2.89 -20.82
CA GLY A 361 -5.62 3.37 -20.83
C GLY A 361 -6.68 2.43 -21.39
N LYS A 362 -6.35 1.16 -21.68
CA LYS A 362 -7.35 0.16 -22.06
C LYS A 362 -7.17 -1.12 -21.26
N VAL A 363 -7.73 -1.12 -20.06
CA VAL A 363 -8.34 -2.34 -19.51
C VAL A 363 -9.79 -2.26 -19.96
N GLN A 364 -10.10 -2.90 -21.10
CA GLN A 364 -11.48 -3.06 -21.54
C GLN A 364 -12.20 -3.94 -20.53
N GLY A 365 -13.26 -3.39 -19.93
CA GLY A 365 -14.28 -4.18 -19.26
C GLY A 365 -14.96 -5.08 -20.29
N GLY A 366 -14.84 -6.39 -20.10
CA GLY A 366 -15.64 -7.37 -20.81
C GLY A 366 -17.10 -7.22 -20.41
N ARG A 367 -17.97 -7.06 -21.40
CA ARG A 367 -19.39 -7.41 -21.33
C ARG A 367 -19.70 -8.28 -22.55
N GLY A 368 -20.41 -9.37 -22.32
CA GLY A 368 -20.93 -10.28 -23.34
C GLY A 368 -20.24 -11.62 -23.30
#